data_AF-A0A9W9CJD9-F1
#
_entry.id   AF-A0A9W9CJD9-F1
#
_cell.length_a   1.000
_cell.length_b   1.000
_cell.length_c   1.000
_cell.angle_alpha   90.00
_cell.angle_beta   90.00
_cell.angle_gamma   90.00
#
_symmetry.space_group_name_H-M   'P 1'
#
loop_
_entity.id
_entity.type
_entity.pdbx_description
1 polymer ?
#
loop_
_entity_poly.entity_id
_entity_poly.type
_entity_poly.pdbx_seq_one_letter_code
_entity_poly.pdbx_strand_id
1 'polypeptide(L)'
;MKGEHDIFNRVMPRDDIAVVAFLENRVTGSRFIVGNVHVFWNPAFTDVKLVQVAILMEGISKFANKWAKFPPCKDKVVYRFTNGDSEEGKEPDPTQESGPSMEYADGAQIPLLLCGDFNSLPHSGVYDLITQGTLSNAHEDLGSRKYGNFTRDGISHPFSIKSSYSAIGELAFTNYVPHFQGVLDYIWYSTNTLQVVGLLGDIDKSYLQRVPGFPNYHFPSDHVALYAQYIVKSPRKEKKVSEVDFGPSRDRDRRS
;
A
#
# COMPACT_ATOMS: atom_id res chain seq x y z
N MET A 1 1.73 -22.98 25.91
CA MET A 1 2.49 -21.95 25.20
C MET A 1 3.50 -21.31 26.15
N LYS A 2 4.75 -21.76 26.16
CA LYS A 2 5.85 -21.10 26.89
C LYS A 2 6.66 -20.33 25.86
N GLY A 3 6.77 -19.01 26.00
CA GLY A 3 7.66 -18.20 25.15
C GLY A 3 7.02 -17.14 24.25
N GLU A 4 5.70 -16.94 24.31
CA GLU A 4 4.99 -15.91 23.51
C GLU A 4 4.46 -14.77 24.40
N HIS A 5 5.08 -14.49 25.55
CA HIS A 5 4.56 -13.49 26.48
C HIS A 5 4.55 -12.07 25.90
N ASP A 6 5.45 -11.76 24.95
CA ASP A 6 5.53 -10.41 24.37
C ASP A 6 4.28 -10.06 23.53
N ILE A 7 3.67 -11.02 22.81
CA ILE A 7 2.43 -10.73 22.06
C ILE A 7 1.30 -10.32 23.00
N PHE A 8 1.12 -11.05 24.12
CA PHE A 8 0.06 -10.80 25.08
C PHE A 8 0.30 -9.54 25.92
N ASN A 9 1.55 -9.22 26.23
CA ASN A 9 1.88 -8.12 27.13
C ASN A 9 2.15 -6.79 26.41
N ARG A 10 2.58 -6.83 25.15
CA ARG A 10 3.04 -5.64 24.42
C ARG A 10 2.13 -5.26 23.26
N VAL A 11 1.58 -6.25 22.54
CA VAL A 11 0.77 -6.02 21.33
C VAL A 11 -0.72 -6.10 21.62
N MET A 12 -1.19 -7.18 22.26
CA MET A 12 -2.61 -7.40 22.56
C MET A 12 -3.28 -6.29 23.39
N PRO A 13 -2.60 -5.61 24.34
CA PRO A 13 -3.20 -4.52 25.10
C PRO A 13 -3.36 -3.21 24.30
N ARG A 14 -2.95 -3.18 23.04
CA ARG A 14 -3.09 -2.02 22.16
C ARG A 14 -4.38 -2.10 21.38
N ASP A 15 -5.07 -0.98 21.27
CA ASP A 15 -6.37 -0.82 20.62
C ASP A 15 -6.27 -0.16 19.23
N ASP A 16 -5.05 -0.02 18.70
CA ASP A 16 -4.80 0.46 17.34
C ASP A 16 -5.51 -0.43 16.31
N ILE A 17 -6.09 0.19 15.28
CA ILE A 17 -6.87 -0.50 14.25
C ILE A 17 -6.41 -0.15 12.84
N ALA A 18 -6.75 -1.04 11.91
CA ALA A 18 -6.71 -0.79 10.48
C ALA A 18 -8.09 -1.09 9.87
N VAL A 19 -8.45 -0.33 8.85
CA VAL A 19 -9.64 -0.57 8.02
C VAL A 19 -9.17 -0.89 6.62
N VAL A 20 -9.74 -1.94 6.02
CA VAL A 20 -9.41 -2.35 4.66
C VAL A 20 -10.70 -2.50 3.85
N ALA A 21 -10.78 -1.76 2.74
CA ALA A 21 -11.87 -1.83 1.78
C ALA A 21 -11.44 -2.61 0.54
N PHE A 22 -12.31 -3.52 0.09
CA PHE A 22 -12.16 -4.26 -1.15
C PHE A 22 -13.20 -3.73 -2.13
N LEU A 23 -12.74 -3.06 -3.18
CA LEU A 23 -13.55 -2.26 -4.07
C LEU A 23 -13.50 -2.84 -5.49
N GLU A 24 -14.57 -2.61 -6.26
CA GLU A 24 -14.62 -2.91 -7.69
C GLU A 24 -15.14 -1.68 -8.43
N ASN A 25 -14.41 -1.25 -9.46
CA ASN A 25 -14.87 -0.22 -10.37
C ASN A 25 -16.03 -0.77 -11.21
N ARG A 26 -17.20 -0.15 -11.12
CA ARG A 26 -18.41 -0.61 -11.81
C ARG A 26 -18.28 -0.53 -13.34
N VAL A 27 -17.57 0.45 -13.85
CA VAL A 27 -17.38 0.68 -15.29
C VAL A 27 -16.38 -0.33 -15.87
N THR A 28 -15.19 -0.42 -15.28
CA THR A 28 -14.08 -1.23 -15.84
C THR A 28 -14.05 -2.67 -15.32
N GLY A 29 -14.77 -2.96 -14.23
CA GLY A 29 -14.68 -4.24 -13.52
C GLY A 29 -13.37 -4.45 -12.76
N SER A 30 -12.47 -3.46 -12.73
CA SER A 30 -11.19 -3.58 -12.04
C SER A 30 -11.34 -3.47 -10.53
N ARG A 31 -10.71 -4.39 -9.80
CA ARG A 31 -10.70 -4.42 -8.34
C ARG A 31 -9.57 -3.57 -7.76
N PHE A 32 -9.80 -3.07 -6.55
CA PHE A 32 -8.84 -2.30 -5.74
C PHE A 32 -8.92 -2.73 -4.28
N ILE A 33 -7.79 -2.63 -3.59
CA ILE A 33 -7.69 -2.79 -2.15
C ILE A 33 -7.19 -1.46 -1.60
N VAL A 34 -7.92 -0.90 -0.65
CA VAL A 34 -7.55 0.34 0.04
C VAL A 34 -7.50 0.07 1.54
N GLY A 35 -6.30 0.11 2.12
CA GLY A 35 -6.09 0.03 3.56
C GLY A 35 -5.83 1.42 4.15
N ASN A 36 -6.29 1.64 5.38
CA ASN A 36 -5.90 2.78 6.20
C ASN A 36 -5.61 2.30 7.62
N VAL A 37 -4.51 2.76 8.22
CA VAL A 37 -4.07 2.34 9.57
C VAL A 37 -3.56 3.54 10.36
N HIS A 38 -3.69 3.46 11.68
CA HIS A 38 -2.92 4.29 12.61
C HIS A 38 -2.19 3.33 13.55
N VAL A 39 -0.87 3.22 13.41
CA VAL A 39 -0.01 2.28 14.14
C VAL A 39 0.43 2.91 15.47
N PHE A 40 0.69 2.07 16.48
CA PHE A 40 1.05 2.52 17.83
C PHE A 40 2.12 3.60 17.84
N TRP A 41 1.92 4.67 18.62
CA TRP A 41 2.74 5.88 18.52
C TRP A 41 4.10 5.80 19.23
N ASN A 42 4.18 5.07 20.36
CA ASN A 42 5.30 5.21 21.28
C ASN A 42 6.65 4.79 20.65
N PRO A 43 7.67 5.67 20.63
CA PRO A 43 8.95 5.39 19.97
C PRO A 43 9.73 4.22 20.59
N ALA A 44 9.50 3.87 21.85
CA ALA A 44 10.16 2.76 22.54
C ALA A 44 9.57 1.37 22.19
N PHE A 45 8.56 1.33 21.32
CA PHE A 45 7.81 0.12 20.96
C PHE A 45 7.90 -0.17 19.46
N THR A 46 9.10 -0.06 18.87
CA THR A 46 9.37 -0.39 17.47
C THR A 46 8.90 -1.81 17.11
N ASP A 47 9.09 -2.73 18.05
CA ASP A 47 8.63 -4.12 17.97
C ASP A 47 7.11 -4.25 17.83
N VAL A 48 6.34 -3.46 18.58
CA VAL A 48 4.87 -3.49 18.50
C VAL A 48 4.40 -2.92 17.17
N LYS A 49 4.98 -1.80 16.72
CA LYS A 49 4.65 -1.18 15.42
C LYS A 49 4.88 -2.18 14.28
N LEU A 50 6.03 -2.84 14.31
CA LEU A 50 6.41 -3.85 13.34
C LEU A 50 5.45 -5.06 13.35
N VAL A 51 5.11 -5.58 14.53
CA VAL A 51 4.17 -6.72 14.63
C VAL A 51 2.75 -6.33 14.20
N GLN A 52 2.28 -5.12 14.50
CA GLN A 52 0.99 -4.62 14.03
C GLN A 52 0.94 -4.57 12.50
N VAL A 53 1.99 -4.05 11.86
CA VAL A 53 2.10 -4.01 10.39
C VAL A 53 2.22 -5.42 9.80
N ALA A 54 2.95 -6.32 10.45
CA ALA A 54 3.03 -7.72 10.03
C ALA A 54 1.65 -8.40 9.99
N ILE A 55 0.87 -8.25 11.07
CA ILE A 55 -0.50 -8.77 11.17
C ILE A 55 -1.39 -8.15 10.10
N LEU A 56 -1.28 -6.84 9.87
CA LEU A 56 -2.02 -6.14 8.83
C LEU A 56 -1.71 -6.68 7.43
N MET A 57 -0.44 -6.85 7.09
CA MET A 57 -0.01 -7.33 5.77
C MET A 57 -0.40 -8.80 5.53
N GLU A 58 -0.32 -9.65 6.57
CA GLU A 58 -0.82 -11.02 6.52
C GLU A 58 -2.35 -11.05 6.29
N GLY A 59 -3.08 -10.20 7.02
CA GLY A 59 -4.52 -10.03 6.86
C GLY A 59 -4.91 -9.57 5.45
N ILE A 60 -4.26 -8.52 4.95
CA ILE A 60 -4.48 -8.01 3.58
C ILE A 60 -4.20 -9.12 2.56
N SER A 61 -3.08 -9.85 2.67
CA SER A 61 -2.74 -10.95 1.76
C SER A 61 -3.82 -12.04 1.75
N LYS A 62 -4.28 -12.47 2.92
CA LYS A 62 -5.33 -13.47 3.07
C LYS A 62 -6.64 -13.01 2.42
N PHE A 63 -7.09 -11.79 2.71
CA PHE A 63 -8.35 -11.27 2.18
C PHE A 63 -8.25 -10.89 0.70
N ALA A 64 -7.09 -10.44 0.22
CA ALA A 64 -6.84 -10.20 -1.21
C ALA A 64 -7.01 -11.49 -2.03
N ASN A 65 -6.46 -12.61 -1.54
CA ASN A 65 -6.64 -13.92 -2.21
C ASN A 65 -8.09 -14.40 -2.21
N LYS A 66 -8.85 -14.10 -1.15
CA LYS A 66 -10.29 -14.35 -1.12
C LYS A 66 -11.04 -13.43 -2.10
N TRP A 67 -10.64 -12.16 -2.16
CA TRP A 67 -11.24 -11.16 -3.05
C TRP A 67 -10.97 -11.46 -4.52
N ALA A 68 -9.78 -11.96 -4.88
CA ALA A 68 -9.47 -12.40 -6.25
C ALA A 68 -10.48 -13.46 -6.76
N LYS A 69 -10.92 -14.36 -5.87
CA LYS A 69 -11.86 -15.45 -6.16
C LYS A 69 -13.33 -15.06 -6.01
N PHE A 70 -13.61 -13.81 -5.62
CA PHE A 70 -14.98 -13.37 -5.41
C PHE A 70 -15.72 -13.30 -6.75
N PRO A 71 -16.99 -13.76 -6.83
CA PRO A 71 -17.73 -13.75 -8.08
C PRO A 71 -17.92 -12.31 -8.60
N PRO A 72 -18.10 -12.14 -9.93
CA PRO A 72 -18.38 -10.84 -10.52
C PRO A 72 -19.60 -10.17 -9.89
N CYS A 73 -19.54 -8.85 -9.69
CA CYS A 73 -20.69 -8.09 -9.21
C CYS A 73 -21.77 -8.07 -10.31
N LYS A 74 -22.96 -8.62 -10.00
CA LYS A 74 -24.06 -8.73 -10.97
C LYS A 74 -24.96 -7.49 -11.00
N ASP A 75 -25.09 -6.80 -9.85
CA ASP A 75 -25.89 -5.57 -9.71
C ASP A 75 -24.99 -4.34 -9.66
N LYS A 76 -24.77 -3.73 -10.82
CA LYS A 76 -23.84 -2.59 -10.99
C LYS A 76 -24.57 -1.27 -11.30
N VAL A 77 -25.70 -1.01 -10.63
CA VAL A 77 -26.41 0.29 -10.76
C VAL A 77 -25.45 1.40 -10.36
N VAL A 78 -25.17 2.38 -11.23
CA VAL A 78 -24.29 3.52 -10.89
C VAL A 78 -24.93 4.32 -9.75
N TYR A 79 -24.17 4.62 -8.69
CA TYR A 79 -24.68 5.35 -7.53
C TYR A 79 -24.98 6.80 -7.95
N ARG A 80 -26.20 7.29 -7.68
CA ARG A 80 -26.59 8.67 -7.94
C ARG A 80 -26.22 9.53 -6.73
N PHE A 81 -25.36 10.53 -6.89
CA PHE A 81 -25.20 11.56 -5.87
C PHE A 81 -26.47 12.42 -5.87
N THR A 82 -27.09 12.61 -4.71
CA THR A 82 -28.28 13.46 -4.57
C THR A 82 -27.94 14.95 -4.51
N ASN A 83 -26.65 15.31 -4.45
CA ASN A 83 -26.20 16.67 -4.21
C ASN A 83 -25.22 17.11 -5.30
N GLY A 84 -25.72 17.92 -6.24
CA GLY A 84 -25.11 19.14 -6.79
C GLY A 84 -23.74 19.11 -7.49
N ASP A 85 -22.81 18.22 -7.13
CA ASP A 85 -21.41 18.26 -7.59
C ASP A 85 -21.20 17.45 -8.88
N SER A 86 -22.17 17.52 -9.78
CA SER A 86 -21.92 17.10 -11.17
C SER A 86 -21.04 18.18 -11.78
N GLU A 87 -19.89 17.83 -12.37
CA GLU A 87 -19.23 18.75 -13.30
C GLU A 87 -20.29 19.30 -14.25
N GLU A 88 -20.42 20.64 -14.29
CA GLU A 88 -21.45 21.33 -15.07
C GLU A 88 -21.54 20.72 -16.48
N GLY A 89 -22.64 20.01 -16.76
CA GLY A 89 -23.02 19.62 -18.12
C GLY A 89 -22.83 18.16 -18.54
N LYS A 90 -22.44 17.22 -17.67
CA LYS A 90 -22.55 15.79 -18.00
C LYS A 90 -23.48 15.08 -17.02
N GLU A 91 -24.74 14.90 -17.42
CA GLU A 91 -25.58 13.89 -16.76
C GLU A 91 -24.87 12.53 -16.90
N PRO A 92 -24.68 11.79 -15.79
CA PRO A 92 -24.11 10.45 -15.88
C PRO A 92 -25.06 9.56 -16.68
N ASP A 93 -24.56 9.03 -17.80
CA ASP A 93 -25.32 8.20 -18.73
C ASP A 93 -25.84 6.94 -18.00
N PRO A 94 -27.17 6.82 -17.77
CA PRO A 94 -27.76 5.67 -17.08
C PRO A 94 -27.67 4.38 -17.89
N THR A 95 -27.16 4.43 -19.13
CA THR A 95 -26.99 3.28 -20.02
C THR A 95 -25.57 2.72 -20.04
N GLN A 96 -24.64 3.23 -19.22
CA GLN A 96 -23.29 2.68 -19.19
C GLN A 96 -23.29 1.23 -18.69
N GLU A 97 -23.28 0.30 -19.66
CA GLU A 97 -23.20 -1.13 -19.40
C GLU A 97 -21.95 -1.40 -18.60
N SER A 98 -22.14 -2.05 -17.46
CA SER A 98 -21.04 -2.32 -16.57
C SER A 98 -20.15 -3.43 -17.13
N GLY A 99 -18.85 -3.19 -17.21
CA GLY A 99 -17.90 -4.19 -17.71
C GLY A 99 -17.88 -5.46 -16.87
N PRO A 100 -17.50 -6.63 -17.42
CA PRO A 100 -17.30 -7.84 -16.65
C PRO A 100 -16.21 -7.61 -15.59
N SER A 101 -16.33 -8.22 -14.41
CA SER A 101 -15.28 -8.15 -13.39
C SER A 101 -13.99 -8.76 -13.92
N MET A 102 -12.85 -8.11 -13.66
CA MET A 102 -11.55 -8.64 -14.08
C MET A 102 -11.16 -9.87 -13.26
N GLU A 103 -10.43 -10.78 -13.89
CA GLU A 103 -9.86 -11.96 -13.25
C GLU A 103 -8.42 -11.69 -12.79
N TYR A 104 -8.05 -12.30 -11.67
CA TYR A 104 -6.75 -12.17 -11.04
C TYR A 104 -6.24 -13.57 -10.66
N ALA A 105 -4.99 -13.89 -10.98
CA ALA A 105 -4.42 -15.19 -10.64
C ALA A 105 -4.25 -15.35 -9.11
N ASP A 106 -3.89 -14.26 -8.44
CA ASP A 106 -3.74 -14.17 -6.99
C ASP A 106 -4.01 -12.74 -6.49
N GLY A 107 -4.10 -12.60 -5.16
CA GLY A 107 -4.40 -11.31 -4.53
C GLY A 107 -3.35 -10.22 -4.75
N ALA A 108 -2.09 -10.56 -5.02
CA ALA A 108 -1.00 -9.60 -5.22
C ALA A 108 -1.04 -8.92 -6.60
N GLN A 109 -1.87 -9.44 -7.52
CA GLN A 109 -2.18 -8.80 -8.80
C GLN A 109 -3.28 -7.73 -8.70
N ILE A 110 -3.97 -7.63 -7.56
CA ILE A 110 -4.96 -6.59 -7.33
C ILE A 110 -4.25 -5.30 -6.88
N PRO A 111 -4.53 -4.13 -7.51
CA PRO A 111 -4.04 -2.84 -7.04
C PRO A 111 -4.28 -2.62 -5.54
N LEU A 112 -3.21 -2.27 -4.83
CA LEU A 112 -3.23 -2.02 -3.40
C LEU A 112 -2.71 -0.61 -3.14
N LEU A 113 -3.52 0.18 -2.43
CA LEU A 113 -3.12 1.39 -1.75
C LEU A 113 -3.22 1.14 -0.25
N LEU A 114 -2.16 1.40 0.50
CA LEU A 114 -2.17 1.33 1.95
C LEU A 114 -1.73 2.70 2.48
N CYS A 115 -2.63 3.40 3.13
CA CYS A 115 -2.40 4.71 3.71
C CYS A 115 -2.29 4.58 5.24
N GLY A 116 -1.74 5.60 5.88
CA GLY A 116 -1.86 5.71 7.33
C GLY A 116 -0.75 6.50 7.98
N ASP A 117 -0.94 6.74 9.28
CA ASP A 117 0.12 7.12 10.20
C ASP A 117 0.77 5.83 10.73
N PHE A 118 2.00 5.57 10.32
CA PHE A 118 2.75 4.40 10.74
C PHE A 118 3.57 4.65 11.99
N ASN A 119 3.63 5.90 12.47
CA ASN A 119 4.47 6.33 13.58
C ASN A 119 5.91 5.81 13.47
N SER A 120 6.42 5.66 12.24
CA SER A 120 7.68 4.99 11.94
C SER A 120 8.44 5.75 10.85
N LEU A 121 9.71 6.04 11.10
CA LEU A 121 10.56 6.79 10.18
C LEU A 121 10.99 5.95 8.96
N PRO A 122 11.50 6.56 7.87
CA PRO A 122 11.85 5.85 6.63
C PRO A 122 12.95 4.78 6.74
N HIS A 123 13.70 4.78 7.84
CA HIS A 123 14.77 3.81 8.14
C HIS A 123 14.33 2.74 9.16
N SER A 124 13.02 2.60 9.41
CA SER A 124 12.48 1.64 10.38
C SER A 124 12.27 0.25 9.77
N GLY A 125 12.21 -0.77 10.62
CA GLY A 125 11.83 -2.12 10.24
C GLY A 125 10.42 -2.22 9.66
N VAL A 126 9.52 -1.29 10.01
CA VAL A 126 8.20 -1.14 9.38
C VAL A 126 8.35 -0.75 7.90
N TYR A 127 9.17 0.26 7.61
CA TYR A 127 9.44 0.71 6.24
C TYR A 127 10.10 -0.42 5.44
N ASP A 128 11.09 -1.08 6.03
CA ASP A 128 11.80 -2.20 5.40
C ASP A 128 10.88 -3.38 5.11
N LEU A 129 10.04 -3.79 6.07
CA LEU A 129 9.09 -4.88 5.87
C LEU A 129 8.17 -4.59 4.68
N ILE A 130 7.57 -3.40 4.64
CA ILE A 130 6.60 -3.02 3.59
C ILE A 130 7.27 -2.97 2.20
N THR A 131 8.48 -2.41 2.12
CA THR A 131 9.12 -2.15 0.83
C THR A 131 9.91 -3.34 0.29
N GLN A 132 10.56 -4.11 1.17
CA GLN A 132 11.35 -5.29 0.80
C GLN A 132 10.46 -6.54 0.69
N GLY A 133 9.26 -6.54 1.29
CA GLY A 133 8.33 -7.66 1.31
C GLY A 133 8.75 -8.82 2.21
N THR A 134 9.91 -8.70 2.86
CA THR A 134 10.43 -9.65 3.83
C THR A 134 11.25 -8.92 4.88
N LEU A 135 11.25 -9.43 6.11
CA LEU A 135 12.04 -8.92 7.21
C LEU A 135 12.61 -10.09 8.03
N SER A 136 13.90 -10.00 8.35
CA SER A 136 14.61 -10.99 9.15
C SER A 136 14.02 -11.10 10.56
N ASN A 137 14.01 -12.32 11.10
CA ASN A 137 13.63 -12.59 12.50
C ASN A 137 14.59 -11.96 13.53
N ALA A 138 15.77 -11.52 13.10
CA ALA A 138 16.80 -10.88 13.93
C ALA A 138 16.90 -9.37 13.67
N HIS A 139 15.88 -8.75 13.07
CA HIS A 139 15.87 -7.31 12.84
C HIS A 139 15.94 -6.53 14.15
N GLU A 140 16.69 -5.42 14.17
CA GLU A 140 16.94 -4.65 15.39
C GLU A 140 15.65 -4.14 16.07
N ASP A 141 14.65 -3.76 15.27
CA ASP A 141 13.33 -3.34 15.77
C ASP A 141 12.57 -4.45 16.51
N LEU A 142 12.88 -5.74 16.30
CA LEU A 142 12.33 -6.83 17.11
C LEU A 142 13.08 -7.00 18.44
N GLY A 143 14.33 -6.50 18.52
CA GLY A 143 15.19 -6.64 19.68
C GLY A 143 15.35 -8.10 20.13
N SER A 144 15.26 -8.33 21.44
CA SER A 144 15.31 -9.67 22.04
C SER A 144 13.94 -10.29 22.31
N ARG A 145 12.87 -9.72 21.72
CA ARG A 145 11.46 -10.08 21.98
C ARG A 145 11.06 -11.32 21.21
N LYS A 146 9.99 -11.99 21.67
CA LYS A 146 9.48 -13.23 21.08
C LYS A 146 8.01 -13.11 20.68
N TYR A 147 7.77 -13.11 19.37
CA TYR A 147 6.46 -12.98 18.73
C TYR A 147 6.07 -14.23 17.94
N GLY A 148 6.39 -15.42 18.47
CA GLY A 148 6.06 -16.69 17.85
C GLY A 148 6.70 -16.85 16.47
N ASN A 149 5.87 -17.10 15.44
CA ASN A 149 6.32 -17.36 14.08
C ASN A 149 7.10 -16.16 13.49
N PHE A 150 6.71 -14.92 13.80
CA PHE A 150 7.39 -13.72 13.27
C PHE A 150 8.87 -13.64 13.69
N THR A 151 9.17 -14.03 14.93
CA THR A 151 10.54 -14.06 15.47
C THR A 151 11.24 -15.41 15.27
N ARG A 152 10.56 -16.41 14.71
CA ARG A 152 11.15 -17.72 14.41
C ARG A 152 11.51 -17.84 12.94
N ASP A 153 10.57 -17.52 12.06
CA ASP A 153 10.67 -17.77 10.62
C ASP A 153 10.92 -16.47 9.83
N GLY A 154 10.75 -15.30 10.48
CA GLY A 154 10.76 -13.98 9.84
C GLY A 154 9.35 -13.54 9.45
N ILE A 155 9.27 -12.39 8.79
CA ILE A 155 8.01 -11.77 8.39
C ILE A 155 8.04 -11.56 6.87
N SER A 156 6.96 -11.84 6.16
CA SER A 156 6.90 -11.60 4.71
C SER A 156 5.49 -11.35 4.19
N HIS A 157 5.40 -10.71 3.02
CA HIS A 157 4.16 -10.50 2.28
C HIS A 157 4.39 -10.54 0.75
N PRO A 158 3.38 -10.86 -0.07
CA PRO A 158 3.58 -11.09 -1.50
C PRO A 158 3.56 -9.81 -2.36
N PHE A 159 3.18 -8.66 -1.79
CA PHE A 159 2.98 -7.43 -2.56
C PHE A 159 4.32 -6.72 -2.86
N SER A 160 4.48 -6.23 -4.10
CA SER A 160 5.60 -5.36 -4.48
C SER A 160 5.26 -3.89 -4.23
N ILE A 161 5.60 -3.37 -3.06
CA ILE A 161 5.14 -2.06 -2.58
C ILE A 161 6.28 -1.04 -2.53
N LYS A 162 5.96 0.25 -2.77
CA LYS A 162 6.86 1.39 -2.47
C LYS A 162 6.07 2.53 -1.81
N SER A 163 6.78 3.40 -1.08
CA SER A 163 6.24 4.72 -0.72
C SER A 163 6.04 5.53 -2.00
N SER A 164 4.93 6.24 -2.08
CA SER A 164 4.62 7.12 -3.22
C SER A 164 5.59 8.29 -3.31
N TYR A 165 6.14 8.71 -2.17
CA TYR A 165 7.08 9.83 -2.05
C TYR A 165 8.55 9.39 -2.15
N SER A 166 8.84 8.09 -2.18
CA SER A 166 10.21 7.56 -2.29
C SER A 166 10.97 8.06 -3.52
N ALA A 167 10.27 8.36 -4.62
CA ALA A 167 10.88 8.85 -5.86
C ALA A 167 11.52 10.25 -5.70
N ILE A 168 11.09 11.03 -4.70
CA ILE A 168 11.65 12.34 -4.38
C ILE A 168 12.46 12.34 -3.08
N GLY A 169 12.71 11.18 -2.50
CA GLY A 169 13.47 11.05 -1.24
C GLY A 169 12.62 11.28 0.02
N GLU A 170 11.31 11.04 -0.06
CA GLU A 170 10.31 11.40 0.97
C GLU A 170 10.15 12.92 1.15
N LEU A 171 9.07 13.33 1.84
CA LEU A 171 8.90 14.74 2.24
C LEU A 171 9.87 15.10 3.37
N ALA A 172 10.07 16.40 3.61
CA ALA A 172 10.89 16.86 4.73
C ALA A 172 10.33 16.40 6.09
N PHE A 173 9.00 16.39 6.20
CA PHE A 173 8.26 15.86 7.35
C PHE A 173 6.81 15.60 6.94
N THR A 174 6.15 14.76 7.72
CA THR A 174 4.69 14.63 7.69
C THR A 174 4.05 15.03 9.02
N ASN A 175 4.80 14.96 10.12
CA ASN A 175 4.47 15.56 11.42
C ASN A 175 5.48 16.66 11.77
N TYR A 176 5.00 17.82 12.19
CA TYR A 176 5.84 19.00 12.47
C TYR A 176 5.45 19.68 13.78
N VAL A 177 6.16 19.35 14.85
CA VAL A 177 5.97 19.95 16.19
C VAL A 177 7.31 20.42 16.76
N PRO A 178 7.34 21.28 17.80
CA PRO A 178 8.60 21.85 18.31
C PRO A 178 9.65 20.81 18.77
N HIS A 179 9.21 19.62 19.18
CA HIS A 179 10.09 18.58 19.74
C HIS A 179 10.27 17.37 18.83
N PHE A 180 9.62 17.34 17.67
CA PHE A 180 9.70 16.26 16.71
C PHE A 180 9.32 16.73 15.31
N GLN A 181 10.14 16.37 14.33
CA GLN A 181 9.87 16.61 12.92
C GLN A 181 10.32 15.38 12.16
N GLY A 182 9.42 14.78 11.38
CA GLY A 182 9.74 13.55 10.66
C GLY A 182 8.61 13.03 9.81
N VAL A 183 8.93 12.06 8.96
CA VAL A 183 7.99 11.35 8.10
C VAL A 183 7.45 10.16 8.88
N LEU A 184 6.18 10.23 9.26
CA LEU A 184 5.43 9.19 9.96
C LEU A 184 4.29 8.63 9.11
N ASP A 185 3.81 9.43 8.16
CA ASP A 185 2.67 9.15 7.31
C ASP A 185 3.14 8.70 5.93
N TYR A 186 2.44 7.72 5.36
CA TYR A 186 2.81 7.17 4.07
C TYR A 186 1.57 6.84 3.24
N ILE A 187 1.72 6.97 1.92
CA ILE A 187 0.87 6.32 0.94
C ILE A 187 1.70 5.25 0.24
N TRP A 188 1.48 4.00 0.60
CA TRP A 188 2.09 2.84 0.00
C TRP A 188 1.28 2.37 -1.21
N TYR A 189 1.94 1.98 -2.29
CA TYR A 189 1.25 1.51 -3.49
C TYR A 189 1.92 0.28 -4.11
N SER A 190 1.12 -0.61 -4.71
CA SER A 190 1.64 -1.78 -5.43
C SER A 190 2.19 -1.39 -6.82
N THR A 191 3.51 -1.49 -6.97
CA THR A 191 4.27 -0.99 -8.12
C THR A 191 4.05 -1.78 -9.41
N ASN A 192 3.62 -3.04 -9.32
CA ASN A 192 3.29 -3.88 -10.47
C ASN A 192 1.99 -3.45 -11.16
N THR A 193 1.07 -2.79 -10.44
CA THR A 193 -0.27 -2.45 -10.94
C THR A 193 -0.56 -0.95 -10.98
N LEU A 194 0.17 -0.13 -10.22
CA LEU A 194 -0.02 1.32 -10.15
C LEU A 194 1.26 2.05 -10.56
N GLN A 195 1.08 3.25 -11.10
CA GLN A 195 2.16 4.19 -11.41
C GLN A 195 1.80 5.56 -10.84
N VAL A 196 2.67 6.11 -9.98
CA VAL A 196 2.56 7.49 -9.52
C VAL A 196 2.85 8.44 -10.68
N VAL A 197 2.00 9.45 -10.88
CA VAL A 197 2.14 10.48 -11.91
C VAL A 197 2.12 11.91 -11.38
N GLY A 198 1.66 12.10 -10.14
CA GLY A 198 1.65 13.42 -9.49
C GLY A 198 1.73 13.26 -7.98
N LEU A 199 2.37 14.23 -7.33
CA LEU A 199 2.53 14.32 -5.87
C LEU A 199 2.28 15.76 -5.44
N LEU A 200 1.66 15.95 -4.28
CA LEU A 200 1.67 17.23 -3.58
C LEU A 200 3.03 17.40 -2.88
N GLY A 201 3.75 18.47 -3.20
CA GLY A 201 5.09 18.75 -2.67
C GLY A 201 5.12 19.33 -1.26
N ASP A 202 6.33 19.62 -0.79
CA ASP A 202 6.59 20.22 0.52
C ASP A 202 5.91 21.59 0.73
N ILE A 203 5.73 21.94 2.00
CA ILE A 203 5.34 23.29 2.41
C ILE A 203 6.48 24.26 2.13
N ASP A 204 6.13 25.47 1.71
CA ASP A 204 7.08 26.53 1.42
C ASP A 204 8.07 26.78 2.58
N LYS A 205 9.36 26.71 2.28
CA LYS A 205 10.44 26.84 3.27
C LYS A 205 10.48 28.22 3.92
N SER A 206 10.07 29.28 3.21
CA SER A 206 10.06 30.64 3.75
C SER A 206 8.94 30.84 4.79
N TYR A 207 7.82 30.12 4.61
CA TYR A 207 6.77 30.03 5.63
C TYR A 207 7.27 29.26 6.86
N LEU A 208 7.90 28.10 6.67
CA LEU A 208 8.38 27.25 7.78
C LEU A 208 9.39 27.95 8.69
N GLN A 209 10.22 28.84 8.16
CA GLN A 209 11.16 29.65 8.96
C GLN A 209 10.47 30.56 9.98
N ARG A 210 9.17 30.84 9.81
CA ARG A 210 8.40 31.78 10.64
C ARG A 210 7.50 31.08 11.65
N VAL A 211 7.41 29.75 11.62
CA VAL A 211 6.51 28.97 12.47
C VAL A 211 7.29 27.91 13.24
N PRO A 212 7.10 27.78 14.56
CA PRO A 212 7.86 26.82 15.37
C PRO A 212 7.30 25.39 15.32
N GLY A 213 6.11 25.21 14.75
CA GLY A 213 5.37 23.94 14.77
C GLY A 213 3.93 24.10 14.28
N PHE A 214 3.26 22.97 14.13
CA PHE A 214 1.84 22.80 13.87
C PHE A 214 1.15 22.13 15.08
N PRO A 215 -0.19 22.23 15.23
CA PRO A 215 -1.11 23.05 14.44
C PRO A 215 -0.91 24.55 14.67
N ASN A 216 -1.41 25.37 13.75
CA ASN A 216 -1.49 26.82 13.85
C ASN A 216 -2.69 27.38 13.06
N TYR A 217 -2.77 28.70 12.93
CA TYR A 217 -3.88 29.36 12.23
C TYR A 217 -4.06 28.94 10.77
N HIS A 218 -2.97 28.59 10.06
CA HIS A 218 -3.04 28.16 8.65
C HIS A 218 -3.06 26.64 8.49
N PHE A 219 -2.56 25.88 9.47
CA PHE A 219 -2.48 24.41 9.45
C PHE A 219 -3.23 23.82 10.64
N PRO A 220 -4.41 23.20 10.44
CA PRO A 220 -5.29 22.78 11.54
C PRO A 220 -4.87 21.47 12.22
N SER A 221 -3.84 20.79 11.74
CA SER A 221 -3.26 19.57 12.33
C SER A 221 -1.76 19.71 12.42
N ASP A 222 -1.15 19.00 13.37
CA ASP A 222 0.28 18.76 13.48
C ASP A 222 0.85 17.88 12.37
N HIS A 223 -0.01 17.12 11.67
CA HIS A 223 0.32 16.38 10.47
C HIS A 223 -0.06 17.15 9.18
N VAL A 224 0.66 16.87 8.09
CA VAL A 224 0.36 17.40 6.77
C VAL A 224 -0.28 16.34 5.88
N ALA A 225 -1.26 16.76 5.09
CA ALA A 225 -1.96 15.86 4.19
C ALA A 225 -1.04 15.40 3.05
N LEU A 226 -1.03 14.09 2.80
CA LEU A 226 -0.39 13.51 1.63
C LEU A 226 -1.38 13.42 0.46
N TYR A 227 -0.89 13.68 -0.75
CA TYR A 227 -1.70 13.53 -1.96
C TYR A 227 -0.84 12.97 -3.09
N ALA A 228 -1.36 11.92 -3.73
CA ALA A 228 -0.72 11.27 -4.86
C ALA A 228 -1.76 10.92 -5.94
N GLN A 229 -1.38 11.13 -7.19
CA GLN A 229 -2.17 10.75 -8.36
C GLN A 229 -1.55 9.51 -9.00
N TYR A 230 -2.40 8.55 -9.37
CA TYR A 230 -1.97 7.28 -9.96
C TYR A 230 -2.63 7.00 -11.30
N ILE A 231 -1.89 6.33 -12.17
CA ILE A 231 -2.42 5.60 -13.31
C ILE A 231 -2.45 4.12 -12.97
N VAL A 232 -3.57 3.47 -13.28
CA VAL A 232 -3.76 2.02 -13.14
C VAL A 232 -3.19 1.35 -14.39
N LYS A 233 -2.20 0.50 -14.21
CA LYS A 233 -1.56 -0.24 -15.30
C LYS A 233 -2.53 -1.31 -15.82
N SER A 234 -2.63 -1.43 -17.13
CA SER A 234 -3.36 -2.55 -17.73
C SER A 234 -2.68 -3.87 -17.35
N PRO A 235 -3.44 -4.95 -17.10
CA PRO A 235 -2.88 -6.27 -16.90
C PRO A 235 -1.95 -6.61 -18.07
N ARG A 236 -0.72 -7.05 -17.77
CA ARG A 236 0.18 -7.55 -18.81
C ARG A 236 -0.48 -8.78 -19.42
N LYS A 237 -1.00 -8.67 -20.65
CA LYS A 237 -1.33 -9.86 -21.44
C LYS A 237 -0.05 -10.70 -21.51
N GLU A 238 -0.13 -11.98 -21.17
CA GLU A 238 0.98 -12.90 -21.36
C GLU A 238 1.53 -12.66 -22.77
N LYS A 239 2.82 -12.30 -22.86
CA LYS A 239 3.49 -12.33 -24.16
C LYS A 239 3.43 -13.79 -24.57
N LYS A 240 2.58 -14.12 -25.54
CA LYS A 240 2.73 -15.37 -26.29
C LYS A 240 4.18 -15.42 -26.70
N VAL A 241 4.93 -16.35 -26.13
CA VAL A 241 6.27 -16.67 -26.62
C VAL A 241 6.01 -17.17 -28.04
N SER A 242 6.20 -16.31 -29.02
CA SER A 242 6.30 -16.77 -30.40
C SER A 242 7.56 -17.63 -30.42
N GLU A 243 7.40 -18.94 -30.56
CA GLU A 243 8.52 -19.77 -30.98
C GLU A 243 9.12 -19.10 -32.20
N VAL A 244 10.39 -18.76 -32.10
CA VAL A 244 11.12 -18.18 -33.22
C VAL A 244 11.29 -19.33 -34.21
N ASP A 245 10.49 -19.32 -35.28
CA ASP A 245 10.60 -20.28 -36.38
C ASP A 245 11.92 -20.01 -37.11
N PHE A 246 12.92 -20.86 -36.86
CA PHE A 246 14.22 -20.77 -37.50
C PHE A 246 14.23 -21.32 -38.93
N GLY A 247 13.08 -21.75 -39.47
CA GLY A 247 12.98 -22.35 -40.79
C GLY A 247 13.75 -23.69 -40.88
N PRO A 248 13.53 -24.46 -41.96
CA PRO A 248 14.22 -25.73 -42.14
C PRO A 248 15.72 -25.48 -42.34
N SER A 249 16.52 -25.98 -41.40
CA SER A 249 17.98 -26.05 -41.53
C SER A 249 18.32 -26.84 -42.79
N ARG A 250 18.91 -26.17 -43.79
CA ARG A 250 19.49 -26.84 -44.95
C ARG A 250 20.70 -27.63 -44.48
N ASP A 251 20.53 -28.95 -44.38
CA ASP A 251 21.65 -29.89 -44.34
C ASP A 251 22.53 -29.64 -45.55
N ARG A 252 23.65 -28.95 -45.32
CA ARG A 252 24.75 -28.94 -46.27
C ARG A 252 25.46 -30.27 -46.12
N ASP A 253 25.09 -31.19 -47.00
CA ASP A 253 25.93 -32.29 -47.44
C ASP A 253 27.39 -31.82 -47.57
N ARG A 254 28.24 -32.22 -46.63
CA ARG A 254 29.69 -32.23 -46.82
C ARG A 254 30.02 -33.49 -47.60
N ARG A 255 29.98 -33.39 -48.92
CA ARG A 255 30.81 -34.21 -49.80
C ARG A 255 32.21 -33.58 -49.91
N SER A 256 33.18 -34.49 -50.12
CA SER A 256 34.65 -34.37 -50.27
C SER A 256 35.43 -34.01 -49.02
#